data_AF-A0A838SGI5-F1
#
_entry.id   AF-A0A838SGI5-F1
#
_cell.length_a   1.000
_cell.length_b   1.000
_cell.length_c   1.000
_cell.angle_alpha   90.00
_cell.angle_beta   90.00
_cell.angle_gamma   90.00
#
_symmetry.space_group_name_H-M   'P 1'
#
loop_
_entity.id
_entity.type
_entity.pdbx_description
1 polymer ?
#
loop_
_entity_poly.entity_id
_entity_poly.type
_entity_poly.pdbx_seq_one_letter_code
_entity_poly.pdbx_strand_id
1 'polypeptide(L)' 'MKHVVMCGLLLWYVGFFLFMGMAPYDPQSWAFANILPLLFVGVLTITHHRLPFSSASYVLFTVFLTLHTIGSHYTYA' A
#
# COMPACT_ATOMS: atom_id res chain seq x y z
N MET A 1 8.33 -6.05 -19.13
CA MET A 1 9.03 -6.04 -17.82
C MET A 1 8.42 -5.07 -16.81
N LYS A 2 8.22 -3.78 -17.14
CA LYS A 2 7.62 -2.78 -16.21
C LYS A 2 6.27 -3.22 -15.61
N HIS A 3 5.34 -3.73 -16.43
CA HIS A 3 4.04 -4.22 -15.93
C HIS A 3 4.16 -5.40 -14.95
N VAL A 4 5.09 -6.33 -15.19
CA VAL A 4 5.31 -7.49 -14.29
C VAL A 4 5.83 -7.03 -12.93
N VAL A 5 6.75 -6.05 -12.92
CA VAL A 5 7.25 -5.45 -11.68
C VAL A 5 6.13 -4.74 -10.92
N MET A 6 5.27 -3.98 -11.61
CA MET A 6 4.13 -3.31 -10.98
C MET A 6 3.14 -4.30 -10.38
N CYS A 7 2.81 -5.38 -11.10
CA CYS A 7 1.95 -6.44 -10.56
C CYS A 7 2.60 -7.10 -9.34
N GLY A 8 3.91 -7.38 -9.37
CA GLY A 8 4.62 -7.95 -8.22
C GLY A 8 4.57 -7.05 -6.99
N LEU A 9 4.81 -5.75 -7.15
CA LEU A 9 4.72 -4.76 -6.07
C LEU A 9 3.31 -4.63 -5.50
N LEU A 10 2.28 -4.68 -6.36
CA LEU A 10 0.89 -4.63 -5.94
C LEU A 10 0.49 -5.88 -5.17
N LEU A 11 0.84 -7.07 -5.67
CA LEU A 11 0.61 -8.34 -4.99
C LEU A 11 1.30 -8.40 -3.63
N TRP A 12 2.56 -7.93 -3.56
CA TRP A 12 3.29 -7.79 -2.31
C TRP A 12 2.52 -6.94 -1.30
N TYR A 13 2.15 -5.71 -1.69
CA TYR A 13 1.48 -4.79 -0.77
C TYR A 13 0.12 -5.34 -0.33
N VAL A 14 -0.68 -5.90 -1.23
CA VAL A 14 -1.99 -6.48 -0.89
C VAL A 14 -1.82 -7.66 0.08
N GLY A 15 -0.89 -8.58 -0.18
CA GLY A 15 -0.63 -9.71 0.70
C GLY A 15 -0.16 -9.25 2.09
N PHE A 16 0.76 -8.29 2.14
CA PHE A 16 1.27 -7.73 3.39
C PHE A 16 0.19 -6.97 4.16
N PHE A 17 -0.65 -6.20 3.48
CA PHE A 17 -1.77 -5.47 4.07
C PHE A 17 -2.78 -6.41 4.72
N LEU A 18 -3.14 -7.50 4.05
CA LEU A 18 -4.02 -8.52 4.60
C LEU A 18 -3.39 -9.22 5.81
N PHE A 19 -2.09 -9.50 5.75
CA PHE A 19 -1.36 -10.07 6.88
C PHE A 19 -1.39 -9.16 8.11
N MET A 20 -1.11 -7.87 7.94
CA MET A 20 -1.18 -6.88 9.01
C MET A 20 -2.62 -6.55 9.44
N GLY A 21 -3.62 -6.87 8.63
CA GLY A 21 -5.03 -6.78 9.02
C GLY A 21 -5.44 -7.88 10.01
N MET A 22 -4.60 -8.90 10.22
CA MET A 22 -4.85 -9.92 11.22
C MET A 22 -4.54 -9.37 12.61
N ALA A 23 -5.58 -9.13 13.40
CA ALA A 23 -5.50 -8.65 14.78
C ALA A 23 -4.64 -7.38 14.99
N PRO A 24 -4.99 -6.24 14.35
CA PRO A 24 -4.36 -4.96 14.65
C PRO A 24 -4.61 -4.56 16.11
N TYR A 25 -3.69 -3.77 16.67
CA TYR A 25 -3.78 -3.32 18.07
C TYR A 25 -5.08 -2.57 18.38
N ASP A 26 -5.48 -1.66 17.49
CA ASP A 26 -6.79 -1.00 17.49
C ASP A 26 -7.44 -1.17 16.10
N PRO A 27 -8.46 -2.02 15.95
CA PRO A 27 -9.12 -2.27 14.66
C PRO A 27 -9.79 -1.04 14.05
N GLN A 28 -10.33 -0.14 14.88
CA GLN A 28 -11.01 1.04 14.40
C GLN A 28 -10.00 2.05 13.86
N SER A 29 -8.95 2.33 14.64
CA SER A 29 -7.86 3.22 14.24
C SER A 29 -7.12 2.66 13.03
N TRP A 30 -6.91 1.35 12.96
CA TRP A 30 -6.34 0.68 11.79
C TRP A 30 -7.20 0.89 10.53
N ALA A 31 -8.52 0.72 10.62
CA ALA A 31 -9.39 0.94 9.47
C ALA A 31 -9.29 2.39 8.97
N PHE A 32 -9.41 3.38 9.87
CA PHE A 32 -9.32 4.79 9.51
C PHE A 32 -7.97 5.17 8.89
N ALA A 33 -6.87 4.72 9.48
CA ALA A 33 -5.53 5.01 8.99
C ALA A 33 -5.24 4.40 7.60
N ASN A 34 -5.99 3.38 7.20
CA ASN A 34 -5.80 2.66 5.94
C ASN A 34 -6.78 3.04 4.83
N ILE A 35 -7.82 3.85 5.09
CA ILE A 35 -8.74 4.38 4.05
C ILE A 35 -7.96 5.14 2.97
N LEU A 36 -7.12 6.10 3.37
CA LEU A 36 -6.38 6.94 2.43
C LEU A 36 -5.31 6.16 1.64
N PRO A 37 -4.49 5.28 2.26
CA PRO A 37 -3.61 4.37 1.53
C PRO A 37 -4.33 3.49 0.49
N LEU A 38 -5.48 2.92 0.85
CA LEU A 38 -6.26 2.09 -0.09
C LEU A 38 -6.76 2.92 -1.28
N LEU A 39 -7.28 4.12 -1.01
CA LEU A 39 -7.67 5.07 -2.06
C LEU A 39 -6.47 5.43 -2.95
N PHE A 40 -5.32 5.71 -2.35
CA PHE A 40 -4.11 6.07 -3.08
C PHE A 40 -3.68 4.95 -4.04
N VAL A 41 -3.64 3.70 -3.59
CA VAL A 41 -3.33 2.53 -4.44
C VAL A 41 -4.36 2.36 -5.56
N GLY A 42 -5.65 2.53 -5.26
CA GLY A 42 -6.72 2.47 -6.26
C GLY A 42 -6.56 3.53 -7.35
N VAL A 43 -6.33 4.77 -6.96
CA VAL A 43 -6.06 5.89 -7.89
C VAL A 43 -4.81 5.61 -8.71
N LEU A 44 -3.71 5.15 -8.10
CA LEU A 44 -2.48 4.81 -8.82
C LEU A 44 -2.71 3.71 -9.86
N THR A 45 -3.51 2.71 -9.53
CA THR A 45 -3.85 1.59 -10.42
C THR A 45 -4.68 2.06 -11.61
N ILE A 46 -5.69 2.91 -11.39
CA ILE A 46 -6.55 3.45 -12.45
C ILE A 46 -5.79 4.45 -13.33
N THR A 47 -5.00 5.33 -12.71
CA THR A 47 -4.32 6.43 -13.41
C THR A 47 -2.97 6.03 -14.01
N HIS A 48 -2.46 4.81 -13.76
CA HIS A 48 -1.14 4.38 -14.24
C HIS A 48 -0.95 4.55 -15.76
N HIS A 49 -2.04 4.47 -16.52
CA HIS A 49 -2.02 4.58 -17.98
C HIS A 49 -2.08 6.03 -18.48
N ARG A 50 -2.48 6.97 -17.63
CA ARG A 50 -2.60 8.42 -17.93
C ARG A 50 -1.44 9.22 -17.34
N LEU A 51 -0.93 8.80 -16.17
CA LEU A 51 0.17 9.42 -15.45
C LEU A 51 1.27 8.36 -15.23
N PRO A 52 2.11 8.08 -16.24
CA PRO A 52 3.16 7.07 -16.12
C PRO A 52 4.29 7.58 -15.23
N PHE A 53 4.34 7.11 -13.98
CA PHE A 53 5.44 7.37 -13.07
C PHE A 53 6.68 6.52 -13.41
N SER A 54 7.84 6.93 -12.88
CA SER A 54 9.07 6.13 -13.01
C SER A 54 8.97 4.83 -12.21
N SER A 55 9.68 3.77 -12.63
CA SER A 55 9.72 2.51 -11.89
C SER A 55 10.23 2.67 -10.45
N ALA A 56 11.15 3.60 -10.21
CA ALA A 56 11.63 3.93 -8.87
C ALA A 56 10.51 4.52 -8.00
N SER A 57 9.65 5.39 -8.56
CA SER A 57 8.51 5.96 -7.84
C SER A 57 7.56 4.87 -7.33
N TYR A 58 7.24 3.87 -8.15
CA TYR A 58 6.42 2.73 -7.72
C TYR A 58 7.06 1.96 -6.56
N VAL A 59 8.37 1.73 -6.60
CA VAL A 59 9.10 1.08 -5.50
C VAL A 59 9.03 1.93 -4.23
N LEU A 60 9.27 3.24 -4.31
CA LEU A 60 9.17 4.13 -3.14
C LEU A 60 7.75 4.16 -2.57
N PHE A 61 6.72 4.19 -3.42
CA PHE A 61 5.33 4.12 -2.96
C PHE A 61 5.07 2.81 -2.21
N THR A 62 5.52 1.67 -2.73
CA THR A 62 5.35 0.38 -2.05
C THR A 62 6.12 0.33 -0.72
N VAL A 63 7.34 0.85 -0.66
CA VAL A 63 8.12 0.93 0.59
C VAL A 63 7.40 1.82 1.61
N PHE A 64 6.98 3.02 1.20
CA PHE A 64 6.22 3.93 2.06
C PHE A 64 4.94 3.28 2.59
N LEU A 65 4.15 2.65 1.72
CA LEU A 65 2.92 1.97 2.09
C LEU A 65 3.17 0.80 3.04
N THR A 66 4.23 0.03 2.83
CA THR A 66 4.61 -1.08 3.73
C THR A 66 4.93 -0.57 5.13
N LEU A 67 5.76 0.49 5.22
CA LEU A 67 6.10 1.14 6.49
C LEU A 67 4.87 1.76 7.17
N HIS A 68 4.00 2.40 6.38
CA HIS A 68 2.73 2.95 6.87
C HIS A 68 1.83 1.88 7.48
N THR A 69 1.66 0.73 6.81
CA THR A 69 0.85 -0.39 7.32
C THR A 69 1.43 -1.00 8.59
N ILE A 70 2.76 -1.07 8.71
CA ILE A 70 3.43 -1.44 9.97
C ILE A 70 3.03 -0.44 11.06
N GLY A 71 3.20 0.86 10.79
CA GLY A 71 2.85 1.92 11.74
C GLY A 71 1.39 1.87 12.18
N SER A 72 0.45 1.69 11.24
CA SER A 72 -0.97 1.65 11.54
C SER A 72 -1.39 0.39 12.31
N HIS A 73 -0.75 -0.76 12.08
CA HIS A 73 -1.01 -1.99 12.84
C HIS A 73 -0.62 -1.86 14.32
N TYR A 74 0.50 -1.19 14.59
CA TYR A 74 0.96 -0.91 15.95
C TYR A 74 0.44 0.44 16.50
N THR A 75 -0.51 1.07 15.80
CA THR A 75 -1.17 2.34 16.18
C THR A 75 -0.23 3.55 16.30
N TYR A 76 1.00 3.41 15.77
CA TYR A 76 2.17 4.26 15.99
C TYR A 76 2.58 4.30 17.48
N ALA A 77 3.81 3.86 17.76
CA ALA A 77 4.42 3.82 19.09
C ALA A 77 4.46 5.20 19.78
#